data_AF-A0A2D7XC18-F1
#
_entry.id   AF-A0A2D7XC18-F1
#
_cell.length_a   1.000
_cell.length_b   1.000
_cell.length_c   1.000
_cell.angle_alpha   90.00
_cell.angle_beta   90.00
_cell.angle_gamma   90.00
#
_symmetry.space_group_name_H-M   'P 1'
#
loop_
_entity.id
_entity.type
_entity.pdbx_description
1 polymer ?
#
loop_
_entity_poly.entity_id
_entity_poly.type
_entity_poly.pdbx_seq_one_letter_code
_entity_poly.pdbx_strand_id
1 'polypeptide(L)'
;MGYVKLKKAGDAFDILSAEGVATIKLQTGTTPDTIDVTYLGSSSLNVTITPVADFVQADVQALNDAIGKIGGGAGLQDVDLSQVVSEIAYS
;
A
#
# COMPACT_ATOMS: atom_id res chain seq x y z
N MET A 1 14.01 -0.92 -9.87
CA MET A 1 12.74 -1.41 -9.33
C MET A 1 11.88 -0.26 -8.91
N GLY A 2 10.56 -0.41 -9.02
CA GLY A 2 9.57 0.61 -8.70
C GLY A 2 9.01 0.50 -7.28
N TYR A 3 8.86 1.62 -6.57
CA TYR A 3 8.35 1.66 -5.20
C TYR A 3 7.33 2.77 -4.99
N VAL A 4 6.39 2.55 -4.07
CA VAL A 4 5.49 3.59 -3.56
C VAL A 4 5.90 3.97 -2.15
N LYS A 5 5.91 5.27 -1.86
CA LYS A 5 6.20 5.81 -0.54
C LYS A 5 4.91 6.00 0.26
N LEU A 6 4.80 5.29 1.38
CA LEU A 6 3.66 5.34 2.29
C LEU A 6 4.00 6.23 3.49
N LYS A 7 3.22 7.29 3.71
CA LYS A 7 3.48 8.24 4.80
C LYS A 7 3.16 7.62 6.17
N LYS A 8 4.08 7.76 7.13
CA LYS A 8 3.85 7.43 8.55
C LYS A 8 3.77 8.70 9.40
N ALA A 9 3.42 8.53 10.68
CA ALA A 9 3.55 9.60 11.65
C ALA A 9 5.00 10.06 11.82
N GLY A 10 5.21 11.35 12.11
CA GLY A 10 6.51 11.91 12.51
C GLY A 10 7.58 11.89 11.40
N ASP A 11 7.32 12.51 10.26
CA ASP A 11 8.20 12.63 9.08
C ASP A 11 8.76 11.31 8.51
N ALA A 12 8.32 10.17 9.04
CA ALA A 12 8.70 8.85 8.60
C ALA A 12 7.85 8.37 7.41
N PHE A 13 8.36 7.36 6.72
CA PHE A 13 7.66 6.69 5.63
C PHE A 13 8.12 5.24 5.51
N ASP A 14 7.24 4.39 5.00
CA ASP A 14 7.58 3.06 4.55
C ASP A 14 7.63 3.02 3.01
N ILE A 15 8.28 2.01 2.46
CA ILE A 15 8.32 1.75 1.02
C ILE A 15 7.60 0.44 0.72
N LEU A 16 6.73 0.48 -0.28
CA LEU A 16 6.02 -0.68 -0.78
C LEU A 16 6.50 -0.97 -2.20
N SER A 17 6.82 -2.22 -2.52
CA SER A 17 7.16 -2.60 -3.90
C SER A 17 5.95 -2.37 -4.80
N ALA A 18 6.16 -1.71 -5.94
CA ALA A 18 5.16 -1.59 -6.99
C ALA A 18 5.23 -2.75 -7.99
N GLU A 19 6.27 -3.58 -7.92
CA GLU A 19 6.48 -4.69 -8.83
C GLU A 19 5.74 -5.94 -8.37
N GLY A 20 5.10 -6.62 -9.32
CA GLY A 20 4.40 -7.87 -9.08
C GLY A 20 3.13 -7.72 -8.27
N VAL A 21 2.60 -6.51 -8.06
CA VAL A 21 1.31 -6.33 -7.37
C VAL A 21 0.20 -6.97 -8.21
N ALA A 22 -0.49 -7.95 -7.62
CA ALA A 22 -1.60 -8.68 -8.22
C ALA A 22 -2.94 -8.02 -7.88
N THR A 23 -3.16 -7.74 -6.59
CA THR A 23 -4.40 -7.15 -6.10
C THR A 23 -4.14 -6.20 -4.95
N ILE A 24 -4.93 -5.13 -4.88
CA ILE A 24 -5.00 -4.19 -3.76
C ILE A 24 -6.45 -4.14 -3.34
N LYS A 25 -6.74 -4.37 -2.06
CA LYS A 25 -8.12 -4.42 -1.55
C LYS A 25 -8.23 -3.70 -0.22
N LEU A 26 -9.37 -3.03 -0.03
CA LEU A 26 -9.75 -2.53 1.28
C LEU A 26 -10.33 -3.71 2.06
N GLN A 27 -9.79 -3.96 3.23
CA GLN A 27 -10.35 -4.91 4.18
C GLN A 27 -11.20 -4.14 5.18
N THR A 28 -12.51 -4.34 5.09
CA THR A 28 -13.49 -3.70 5.97
C THR A 28 -13.91 -4.62 7.10
N GLY A 29 -14.31 -4.03 8.23
CA GLY A 29 -14.70 -4.79 9.42
C GLY A 29 -13.53 -5.18 10.31
N THR A 30 -12.35 -4.59 10.07
CA THR A 30 -11.27 -4.52 11.04
C THR A 30 -11.35 -3.19 11.80
N THR A 31 -10.59 -3.02 12.86
CA THR A 31 -10.50 -1.71 13.55
C THR A 31 -9.04 -1.41 13.83
N PRO A 32 -8.39 -0.55 13.02
CA PRO A 32 -8.93 0.19 11.87
C PRO A 32 -9.12 -0.68 10.61
N ASP A 33 -9.91 -0.20 9.64
CA ASP A 33 -9.98 -0.78 8.28
C ASP A 33 -8.61 -0.69 7.58
N THR A 34 -8.16 -1.79 6.98
CA THR A 34 -6.78 -1.96 6.47
C THR A 34 -6.74 -2.12 4.95
N ILE A 35 -5.56 -1.99 4.34
CA ILE A 35 -5.36 -2.29 2.91
C ILE A 35 -4.49 -3.54 2.78
N ASP A 36 -5.00 -4.55 2.08
CA ASP A 36 -4.27 -5.75 1.74
C ASP A 36 -3.74 -5.68 0.31
N VAL A 37 -2.44 -5.95 0.15
CA VAL A 37 -1.73 -5.99 -1.12
C VAL A 37 -1.19 -7.40 -1.33
N THR A 38 -1.64 -8.06 -2.38
CA THR A 38 -1.15 -9.39 -2.78
C THR A 38 -0.19 -9.26 -3.94
N TYR A 39 0.95 -9.94 -3.86
CA TYR A 39 1.95 -10.00 -4.91
C TYR A 39 1.91 -11.35 -5.66
N LEU A 40 2.23 -11.30 -6.95
CA LEU A 40 2.41 -12.46 -7.82
C LEU A 40 3.69 -13.22 -7.43
N GLY A 41 3.57 -14.55 -7.24
CA GLY A 41 4.70 -15.42 -6.89
C GLY A 41 4.28 -16.89 -6.74
N SER A 42 5.25 -17.79 -6.55
CA SER A 42 4.98 -19.22 -6.26
C SER A 42 4.30 -19.44 -4.90
N SER A 43 4.43 -18.44 -4.03
CA SER A 43 3.68 -18.26 -2.78
C SER A 43 3.13 -16.84 -2.85
N SER A 44 1.81 -16.65 -2.78
CA SER A 44 1.23 -15.30 -2.76
C SER A 44 1.70 -14.59 -1.50
N LEU A 45 2.60 -13.61 -1.63
CA LEU A 45 3.01 -12.74 -0.53
C LEU A 45 1.88 -11.73 -0.31
N ASN A 46 1.34 -11.68 0.91
CA ASN A 46 0.35 -10.67 1.29
C ASN A 46 0.99 -9.67 2.24
N VAL A 47 0.71 -8.41 1.97
CA VAL A 47 1.13 -7.27 2.78
C VAL A 47 -0.12 -6.57 3.27
N THR A 48 -0.26 -6.47 4.59
CA THR A 48 -1.35 -5.72 5.22
C THR A 48 -0.80 -4.39 5.70
N ILE A 49 -1.42 -3.30 5.24
CA ILE A 49 -1.09 -1.93 5.59
C ILE A 49 -2.14 -1.45 6.59
N THR A 50 -1.71 -1.21 7.82
CA THR A 50 -2.57 -0.76 8.90
C THR A 50 -2.43 0.77 9.05
N PRO A 51 -3.53 1.53 8.98
CA PRO A 51 -3.49 2.97 9.23
C PRO A 51 -3.60 3.31 10.72
N VAL A 52 -3.55 4.61 11.05
CA VAL A 52 -3.90 5.13 12.39
C VAL A 52 -5.41 5.25 12.62
N ALA A 53 -6.20 5.33 11.56
CA ALA A 53 -7.67 5.35 11.55
C ALA A 53 -8.16 4.74 10.22
N ASP A 54 -9.44 4.41 10.09
CA ASP A 54 -9.95 3.64 8.94
C ASP A 54 -9.50 4.19 7.58
N PHE A 55 -8.92 3.31 6.76
CA PHE A 55 -8.76 3.58 5.33
C PHE A 55 -10.11 3.53 4.62
N VAL A 56 -10.19 4.21 3.48
CA VAL A 56 -11.37 4.22 2.62
C VAL A 56 -11.04 3.70 1.23
N GLN A 57 -12.07 3.39 0.44
CA GLN A 57 -11.89 2.85 -0.91
C GLN A 57 -11.08 3.79 -1.84
N ALA A 58 -11.10 5.10 -1.57
CA ALA A 58 -10.29 6.08 -2.29
C ALA A 58 -8.77 5.87 -2.07
N ASP A 59 -8.36 5.35 -0.92
CA ASP A 59 -6.95 5.07 -0.61
C ASP A 59 -6.41 3.90 -1.45
N VAL A 60 -7.23 2.87 -1.65
CA VAL A 60 -6.92 1.76 -2.57
C VAL A 60 -6.77 2.28 -3.99
N GLN A 61 -7.64 3.20 -4.43
CA GLN A 61 -7.55 3.80 -5.76
C GLN A 61 -6.28 4.64 -5.90
N ALA A 62 -5.96 5.46 -4.89
CA ALA A 62 -4.73 6.25 -4.86
C ALA A 62 -3.47 5.38 -4.93
N LEU A 63 -3.45 4.25 -4.20
CA LEU A 63 -2.34 3.31 -4.22
C LEU A 63 -2.21 2.62 -5.58
N ASN A 64 -3.33 2.18 -6.16
CA ASN A 64 -3.36 1.58 -7.49
C ASN A 64 -2.87 2.57 -8.57
N ASP A 65 -3.30 3.82 -8.51
CA ASP A 65 -2.87 4.87 -9.43
C ASP A 65 -1.38 5.19 -9.27
N ALA A 66 -0.87 5.23 -8.04
CA ALA A 66 0.55 5.42 -7.76
C ALA A 66 1.41 4.29 -8.35
N ILE A 67 0.99 3.04 -8.18
CA ILE A 67 1.64 1.87 -8.78
C ILE A 67 1.57 1.94 -10.31
N GLY A 68 0.41 2.30 -10.87
CA GLY A 68 0.23 2.45 -12.31
C GLY A 68 1.13 3.53 -12.92
N LYS A 69 1.34 4.66 -12.23
CA LYS A 69 2.22 5.77 -12.67
C LYS A 69 3.69 5.37 -12.78
N ILE A 70 4.15 4.39 -12.00
CA ILE A 70 5.51 3.86 -12.09
C ILE A 70 5.72 3.13 -13.42
N GLY A 71 4.66 2.55 -14.01
CA GLY A 71 4.65 2.07 -15.39
C GLY A 71 5.67 0.97 -15.70
N GLY A 72 6.07 0.18 -14.71
CA GLY A 72 7.11 -0.86 -14.85
C GLY A 72 8.55 -0.35 -14.95
N GLY A 73 8.76 0.97 -14.75
CA GLY A 73 10.07 1.59 -14.66
C GLY A 73 10.65 1.56 -13.24
N ALA A 74 11.92 1.95 -13.11
CA ALA A 74 12.50 2.24 -11.81
C ALA A 74 12.08 3.65 -11.35
N GLY A 75 11.68 3.78 -10.08
CA GLY A 75 11.25 5.06 -9.54
C GLY A 75 10.64 4.91 -8.15
N LEU A 76 10.42 6.06 -7.52
CA LEU A 76 9.68 6.18 -6.27
C LEU A 76 8.50 7.12 -6.52
N GLN A 77 7.29 6.67 -6.23
CA GLN A 77 6.08 7.48 -6.33
C GLN A 77 5.53 7.74 -4.93
N ASP A 78 5.33 9.02 -4.59
CA ASP A 78 4.60 9.36 -3.38
C ASP A 78 3.10 9.07 -3.57
N VAL A 79 2.49 8.44 -2.58
CA VAL A 79 1.03 8.32 -2.49
C VAL A 79 0.55 9.08 -1.27
N ASP A 80 -0.49 9.89 -1.48
CA ASP A 80 -1.18 10.60 -0.41
C ASP A 80 -2.45 9.81 -0.08
N LEU A 81 -2.43 9.15 1.08
CA LEU A 81 -3.58 8.41 1.61
C LEU A 81 -4.29 9.28 2.64
N SER A 82 -5.57 9.02 2.85
CA SER A 82 -6.41 9.74 3.81
C SER A 82 -5.89 9.64 5.25
N GLN A 83 -5.16 8.57 5.57
CA GLN A 83 -4.56 8.31 6.88
C GLN A 83 -3.07 7.93 6.75
N VAL A 84 -2.29 8.23 7.79
CA VAL A 84 -0.90 7.76 7.87
C VAL A 84 -0.85 6.28 8.27
N VAL A 85 0.16 5.58 7.77
CA VAL A 85 0.43 4.18 8.09
C VAL A 85 1.01 4.06 9.51
N SER A 86 0.43 3.17 10.30
CA SER A 86 0.94 2.77 11.62
C SER A 86 1.90 1.58 11.47
N GLU A 87 1.48 0.56 10.72
CA GLU A 87 2.20 -0.72 10.60
C GLU A 87 2.08 -1.31 9.18
N ILE A 88 3.10 -2.07 8.78
CA ILE A 88 3.07 -2.95 7.60
C ILE A 88 3.47 -4.35 8.04
N ALA A 89 2.56 -5.30 7.87
CA ALA A 89 2.78 -6.72 8.17
C ALA A 89 2.93 -7.53 6.88
N TYR A 90 3.83 -8.51 6.89
CA TYR A 90 4.12 -9.39 5.74
C TYR A 90 3.75 -10.83 6.12
N SER A 91 3.03 -11.52 5.22
CA SER A 91 2.56 -12.90 5.42
C SER A 91 2.66 -13.75 4.16
#